data_AF-A0A3M1JQZ8-F1
#
_entry.id   AF-A0A3M1JQZ8-F1
#
_cell.length_a   1.000
_cell.length_b   1.000
_cell.length_c   1.000
_cell.angle_alpha   90.00
_cell.angle_beta   90.00
_cell.angle_gamma   90.00
#
_symmetry.space_group_name_H-M   'P 1'
#
loop_
_entity.id
_entity.type
_entity.pdbx_description
1 polymer ?
#
loop_
_entity_poly.entity_id
_entity_poly.type
_entity_poly.pdbx_seq_one_letter_code
_entity_poly.pdbx_strand_id
1 'polypeptide(L)'
;MNILLIRFSSIGDIVQSTCVLDSIKKHYPDSRLWYLTLEAFGPLLENHSRLDEILLLRRDASPRQLLHLAATLRGCNFALVFDLHRSLRSRLICSGMDPRIVYSVRKPYGKRWLLTQWHWDRFPPDWTVQSLFMEPVRRAGIVPVSDPRPRLEVSEREIRLCRRKHRLPDSYQVLVPGAAWSQKIWPASHYAEVIKARPDLQTILLGTA
;
A
#
# COMPACT_ATOMS: atom_id res chain seq x y z
N MET A 1 -13.98 16.71 -8.11
CA MET A 1 -14.22 16.32 -6.70
C MET A 1 -12.94 15.74 -6.11
N ASN A 2 -12.53 16.12 -4.90
CA ASN A 2 -11.29 15.61 -4.29
C ASN A 2 -11.58 14.42 -3.37
N ILE A 3 -10.82 13.33 -3.51
CA ILE A 3 -10.89 12.13 -2.67
C ILE A 3 -9.51 11.85 -2.10
N LEU A 4 -9.40 11.62 -0.79
CA LEU A 4 -8.14 11.31 -0.11
C LEU A 4 -8.07 9.84 0.32
N LEU A 5 -6.99 9.15 -0.01
CA LEU A 5 -6.62 7.85 0.57
C LEU A 5 -5.47 8.03 1.55
N ILE A 6 -5.53 7.37 2.70
CA ILE A 6 -4.47 7.42 3.72
C ILE A 6 -3.94 6.02 3.99
N ARG A 7 -2.66 5.80 3.72
CA ARG A 7 -1.96 4.54 3.99
C ARG A 7 -0.46 4.78 4.19
N PHE A 8 0.03 4.58 5.41
CA PHE A 8 1.42 4.93 5.76
C PHE A 8 2.46 3.80 5.64
N SER A 9 2.16 2.57 6.04
CA SER A 9 3.13 1.45 6.04
C SER A 9 2.51 0.07 6.24
N SER A 10 3.00 -1.05 5.73
CA SER A 10 4.31 -1.30 5.09
C SER A 10 4.19 -1.39 3.56
N ILE A 11 5.33 -1.63 2.88
CA ILE A 11 5.40 -1.78 1.41
C ILE A 11 4.30 -2.66 0.82
N GLY A 12 4.12 -3.88 1.33
CA GLY A 12 3.10 -4.80 0.82
C GLY A 12 1.68 -4.27 0.97
N ASP A 13 1.39 -3.55 2.06
CA ASP A 13 0.07 -2.95 2.24
C ASP A 13 -0.14 -1.69 1.41
N ILE A 14 0.92 -0.93 1.09
CA ILE A 14 0.86 0.20 0.15
C ILE A 14 0.49 -0.29 -1.24
N VAL A 15 1.17 -1.35 -1.71
CA VAL A 15 0.83 -2.00 -2.97
C VAL A 15 -0.60 -2.51 -2.91
N GLN A 16 -0.96 -3.28 -1.87
CA GLN A 16 -2.30 -3.86 -1.78
C GLN A 16 -3.44 -2.83 -1.73
N SER A 17 -3.25 -1.67 -1.11
CA SER A 17 -4.29 -0.63 -1.09
C SER A 17 -4.54 0.01 -2.45
N THR A 18 -3.65 -0.13 -3.44
CA THR A 18 -3.96 0.33 -4.81
C THR A 18 -5.15 -0.40 -5.44
N CYS A 19 -5.55 -1.56 -4.91
CA CYS A 19 -6.71 -2.31 -5.39
C CYS A 19 -8.03 -1.51 -5.35
N VAL A 20 -8.13 -0.48 -4.50
CA VAL A 20 -9.36 0.33 -4.42
C VAL A 20 -9.46 1.41 -5.50
N LEU A 21 -8.34 1.77 -6.13
CA LEU A 21 -8.25 2.96 -6.99
C LEU A 21 -9.15 2.84 -8.23
N ASP A 22 -9.15 1.68 -8.89
CA ASP A 22 -10.00 1.43 -10.05
C ASP A 22 -11.49 1.47 -9.71
N SER A 23 -11.88 1.00 -8.52
CA SER A 23 -13.27 1.06 -8.07
C SER A 23 -13.73 2.49 -7.83
N ILE A 24 -12.86 3.31 -7.20
CA ILE A 24 -13.14 4.72 -6.96
C ILE A 24 -13.23 5.49 -8.29
N LYS A 25 -12.25 5.32 -9.19
CA LYS A 25 -12.23 6.00 -10.49
C LYS A 25 -13.35 5.52 -11.41
N LYS A 26 -13.78 4.25 -11.35
CA LYS A 26 -14.95 3.78 -12.11
C LYS A 26 -16.24 4.49 -11.65
N HIS A 27 -16.39 4.70 -10.34
CA HIS A 27 -17.59 5.33 -9.78
C HIS A 27 -17.55 6.86 -9.88
N TYR A 28 -16.36 7.45 -9.75
CA TYR A 28 -16.11 8.89 -9.90
C TYR A 28 -14.99 9.15 -10.92
N PRO A 29 -15.29 9.08 -12.24
CA PRO A 29 -14.28 9.21 -13.30
C PRO A 29 -13.46 10.50 -13.22
N ASP A 30 -14.13 11.62 -12.94
CA ASP A 30 -13.54 12.95 -12.90
C ASP A 30 -13.07 13.37 -11.49
N SER A 31 -12.99 12.42 -10.55
CA SER A 31 -12.43 12.70 -9.22
C SER A 31 -10.92 12.92 -9.30
N ARG A 32 -10.40 13.86 -8.52
CA ARG A 32 -8.96 13.96 -8.23
C ARG A 32 -8.66 13.11 -7.02
N LEU A 33 -7.82 12.10 -7.21
CA LEU A 33 -7.52 11.08 -6.22
C LEU A 33 -6.15 11.34 -5.60
N TRP A 34 -6.16 11.69 -4.32
CA TRP A 34 -4.99 12.04 -3.55
C TRP A 34 -4.59 10.85 -2.68
N TYR A 35 -3.30 10.60 -2.55
CA TYR A 35 -2.79 9.52 -1.71
C TYR A 35 -1.77 10.04 -0.70
N LEU A 36 -2.08 9.90 0.59
CA LEU A 36 -1.19 10.28 1.69
C LEU A 36 -0.45 9.05 2.23
N THR A 37 0.88 9.07 2.12
CA THR A 37 1.76 8.00 2.60
C THR A 37 3.04 8.54 3.24
N LEU A 38 3.92 7.65 3.70
CA LEU A 38 5.26 8.05 4.15
C LEU A 38 6.19 8.22 2.96
N GLU A 39 7.11 9.17 3.05
CA GLU A 39 8.13 9.45 2.01
C GLU A 39 8.81 8.19 1.47
N ALA A 40 9.18 7.25 2.35
CA ALA A 40 9.83 6.00 1.98
C ALA A 40 9.00 5.09 1.04
N PHE A 41 7.69 5.30 0.95
CA PHE A 41 6.79 4.54 0.08
C PHE A 41 6.22 5.36 -1.07
N GLY A 42 6.51 6.66 -1.13
CA GLY A 42 6.12 7.56 -2.23
C GLY A 42 6.51 7.01 -3.61
N PRO A 43 7.76 6.56 -3.82
CA PRO A 43 8.20 6.03 -5.11
C PRO A 43 7.41 4.84 -5.65
N LEU A 44 6.71 4.09 -4.79
CA LEU A 44 5.85 2.98 -5.24
C LEU A 44 4.59 3.47 -5.94
N LEU A 45 4.16 4.71 -5.66
CA LEU A 45 2.90 5.27 -6.16
C LEU A 45 3.13 6.26 -7.30
N GLU A 46 4.38 6.63 -7.55
CA GLU A 46 4.75 7.52 -8.66
C GLU A 46 4.25 6.96 -9.99
N ASN A 47 3.86 7.86 -10.89
CA ASN A 47 3.34 7.55 -12.22
C ASN A 47 2.05 6.70 -12.26
N HIS A 48 1.43 6.38 -11.12
CA HIS A 48 0.22 5.58 -11.10
C HIS A 48 -0.95 6.33 -11.76
N SER A 49 -1.44 5.84 -12.91
CA SER A 49 -2.46 6.47 -13.77
C SER A 49 -3.77 6.88 -13.10
N ARG A 50 -4.08 6.28 -11.95
CA ARG A 50 -5.28 6.59 -11.15
C ARG A 50 -5.07 7.66 -10.07
N LEU A 51 -3.84 8.05 -9.77
CA LEU A 51 -3.52 9.03 -8.73
C LEU A 51 -3.21 10.38 -9.38
N ASP A 52 -3.80 11.43 -8.81
CA ASP A 52 -3.60 12.80 -9.25
C ASP A 52 -2.57 13.53 -8.39
N GLU A 53 -2.47 13.17 -7.10
CA GLU A 53 -1.58 13.80 -6.14
C GLU A 53 -1.07 12.76 -5.12
N ILE A 54 0.22 12.83 -4.79
CA ILE A 54 0.84 12.00 -3.76
C ILE A 54 1.38 12.92 -2.67
N LEU A 55 0.79 12.84 -1.49
CA LEU A 55 1.23 13.58 -0.32
C LEU A 55 2.17 12.72 0.51
N LEU A 56 3.34 13.28 0.81
CA LEU A 56 4.38 12.58 1.53
C LEU A 56 4.50 13.12 2.95
N LEU A 57 4.54 12.18 3.91
CA LEU A 57 4.74 12.46 5.32
C LEU A 57 6.08 11.89 5.78
N ARG A 58 6.87 12.72 6.45
CA ARG A 58 8.09 12.28 7.13
C ARG A 58 7.78 11.26 8.23
N ARG A 59 8.60 10.21 8.35
CA ARG A 59 8.40 9.14 9.34
C ARG A 59 8.47 9.65 10.79
N ASP A 60 9.30 10.65 11.03
CA ASP A 60 9.56 11.31 12.31
C ASP A 60 8.65 12.52 12.58
N ALA A 61 7.61 12.73 11.76
CA ALA A 61 6.68 13.84 11.94
C ALA A 61 6.06 13.86 13.35
N SER A 62 6.25 14.98 14.03
CA SER A 62 5.71 15.26 15.35
C SER A 62 4.19 15.46 15.32
N PRO A 63 3.48 15.30 16.46
CA PRO A 63 2.04 15.58 16.53
C PRO A 63 1.66 16.99 16.08
N ARG A 64 2.52 18.00 16.33
CA ARG A 64 2.30 19.38 15.85
C ARG A 64 2.33 19.46 14.32
N GLN A 65 3.29 18.78 13.68
CA GLN A 65 3.36 18.70 12.22
C GLN A 65 2.16 17.96 11.63
N LEU A 66 1.67 16.91 12.30
CA LEU A 66 0.46 16.19 11.89
C LEU A 66 -0.79 17.08 11.98
N LEU A 67 -0.92 17.89 13.04
CA LEU A 67 -2.02 18.85 13.18
C LEU A 67 -1.96 19.97 12.13
N HIS A 68 -0.75 20.44 11.80
CA HIS A 68 -0.56 21.42 10.74
C HIS A 68 -0.93 20.83 9.36
N LEU A 69 -0.53 19.59 9.09
CA LEU A 69 -0.96 18.85 7.91
C LEU A 69 -2.49 18.69 7.89
N ALA A 70 -3.10 18.30 9.02
CA ALA A 70 -4.55 18.19 9.14
C ALA A 70 -5.24 19.52 8.80
N ALA A 71 -4.73 20.65 9.30
CA ALA A 71 -5.26 21.98 8.99
C ALA A 71 -5.15 22.29 7.48
N THR A 72 -4.02 21.97 6.86
CA THR A 72 -3.80 22.15 5.41
C THR A 72 -4.79 21.31 4.59
N LEU A 73 -4.96 20.03 4.95
CA LEU A 73 -5.87 19.12 4.24
C LEU A 73 -7.34 19.50 4.36
N ARG A 74 -7.73 20.18 5.45
CA ARG A 74 -9.09 20.76 5.56
C ARG A 74 -9.34 21.84 4.51
N GLY A 75 -8.32 22.60 4.11
CA GLY A 75 -8.42 23.59 3.03
C GLY A 75 -8.58 22.97 1.64
N CYS A 76 -8.33 21.67 1.48
CA CYS A 76 -8.41 20.97 0.19
C CYS A 76 -9.83 20.49 -0.18
N ASN A 77 -10.85 20.72 0.67
CA ASN A 77 -12.25 20.41 0.40
C ASN A 77 -12.48 18.97 -0.12
N PHE A 78 -11.97 17.97 0.61
CA PHE A 78 -12.21 16.56 0.29
C PHE A 78 -13.69 16.21 0.45
N ALA A 79 -14.26 15.53 -0.55
CA ALA A 79 -15.62 15.02 -0.50
C ALA A 79 -15.68 13.63 0.16
N LEU A 80 -14.60 12.85 0.04
CA LEU A 80 -14.46 11.52 0.63
C LEU A 80 -13.02 11.32 1.11
N VAL A 81 -12.89 10.63 2.24
CA VAL A 81 -11.60 10.26 2.83
C VAL A 81 -11.62 8.78 3.21
N PHE A 82 -10.73 8.00 2.63
CA PHE A 82 -10.54 6.58 2.94
C PHE A 82 -9.30 6.40 3.82
N ASP A 83 -9.49 6.28 5.14
CA ASP A 83 -8.40 5.94 6.07
C ASP A 83 -8.19 4.42 6.10
N LEU A 84 -7.36 3.94 5.17
CA LEU A 84 -7.01 2.52 5.02
C LEU A 84 -5.97 2.05 6.05
N HIS A 85 -5.44 2.97 6.86
CA HIS A 85 -4.40 2.65 7.83
C HIS A 85 -4.92 2.53 9.25
N ARG A 86 -5.83 3.44 9.66
CA ARG A 86 -6.40 3.55 11.01
C ARG A 86 -5.35 3.43 12.11
N SER A 87 -4.31 4.26 12.04
CA SER A 87 -3.33 4.45 13.12
C SER A 87 -3.64 5.72 13.92
N LEU A 88 -2.90 5.95 15.02
CA LEU A 88 -3.00 7.20 15.75
C LEU A 88 -2.68 8.42 14.88
N ARG A 89 -1.68 8.29 13.99
CA ARG A 89 -1.31 9.37 13.06
C ARG A 89 -2.43 9.67 12.07
N SER A 90 -3.02 8.65 11.44
CA SER A 90 -4.11 8.88 10.47
C SER A 90 -5.36 9.43 11.16
N ARG A 91 -5.68 8.96 12.37
CA ARG A 91 -6.78 9.50 13.19
C ARG A 91 -6.57 10.96 13.57
N LEU A 92 -5.34 11.35 13.92
CA LEU A 92 -5.01 12.74 14.22
C LEU A 92 -5.14 13.64 12.99
N ILE A 93 -4.76 13.13 11.81
CA ILE A 93 -4.96 13.86 10.56
C ILE A 93 -6.45 14.01 10.22
N CYS A 94 -7.25 12.98 10.49
CA CYS A 94 -8.69 13.00 10.20
C CYS A 94 -9.53 13.70 11.27
N SER A 95 -8.99 14.02 12.46
CA SER A 95 -9.80 14.46 13.60
C SER A 95 -10.52 15.79 13.39
N GLY A 96 -10.04 16.62 12.47
CA GLY A 96 -10.66 17.89 12.10
C GLY A 96 -11.56 17.83 10.87
N MET A 97 -11.76 16.65 10.27
CA MET A 97 -12.59 16.47 9.07
C MET A 97 -14.03 16.08 9.48
N ASP A 98 -15.01 16.32 8.60
CA ASP A 98 -16.38 15.88 8.84
C ASP A 98 -16.42 14.33 8.93
N PRO A 99 -16.88 13.73 10.04
CA PRO A 99 -16.93 12.28 10.19
C PRO A 99 -17.81 11.59 9.14
N ARG A 100 -18.74 12.29 8.49
CA ARG A 100 -19.61 11.74 7.44
C ARG A 100 -18.88 11.42 6.16
N ILE A 101 -17.74 12.06 5.91
CA ILE A 101 -16.92 11.84 4.70
C ILE A 101 -15.75 10.88 4.96
N VAL A 102 -15.51 10.48 6.22
CA VAL A 102 -14.34 9.66 6.60
C VAL A 102 -14.73 8.19 6.79
N TYR A 103 -14.20 7.33 5.93
CA TYR A 103 -14.40 5.89 5.94
C TYR A 103 -13.10 5.17 6.29
N SER A 104 -12.97 4.72 7.53
CA SER A 104 -11.76 4.02 7.99
C SER A 104 -11.93 2.50 8.07
N VAL A 105 -10.87 1.75 7.79
CA VAL A 105 -10.88 0.28 7.88
C VAL A 105 -11.26 -0.25 9.27
N ARG A 106 -12.04 -1.33 9.32
CA ARG A 106 -12.38 -2.03 10.56
C ARG A 106 -11.40 -3.16 10.83
N LYS A 107 -10.31 -2.84 11.56
CA LYS A 107 -9.26 -3.82 11.87
C LYS A 107 -9.83 -4.98 12.70
N PRO A 108 -9.69 -6.24 12.25
CA PRO A 108 -10.34 -7.39 12.87
C PRO A 108 -9.52 -7.90 14.07
N TYR A 109 -9.18 -7.03 15.03
CA TYR A 109 -8.29 -7.38 16.14
C TYR A 109 -8.81 -8.56 16.95
N GLY A 110 -10.11 -8.60 17.26
CA GLY A 110 -10.72 -9.72 17.98
C GLY A 110 -10.59 -11.04 17.23
N LYS A 111 -10.88 -11.06 15.92
CA LYS A 111 -10.73 -12.28 15.10
C LYS A 111 -9.28 -12.75 15.03
N ARG A 112 -8.32 -11.82 14.90
CA ARG A 112 -6.87 -12.15 14.92
C ARG A 112 -6.45 -12.72 16.27
N TRP A 113 -6.97 -12.18 17.36
CA TRP A 113 -6.68 -12.68 18.70
C TRP A 113 -7.24 -14.09 18.89
N LEU A 114 -8.50 -14.35 18.52
CA LEU A 114 -9.11 -15.69 18.55
C LEU A 114 -8.31 -16.72 17.73
N LEU A 115 -7.89 -16.34 16.52
CA LEU A 115 -7.10 -17.21 15.65
C LEU A 115 -5.72 -17.53 16.24
N THR A 116 -5.02 -16.53 16.78
CA THR A 116 -3.63 -16.71 17.25
C THR A 116 -3.52 -17.27 18.65
N GLN A 117 -4.48 -17.01 19.54
CA GLN A 117 -4.45 -17.48 20.93
C GLN A 117 -5.24 -18.78 21.12
N TRP A 118 -6.36 -18.95 20.43
CA TRP A 118 -7.26 -20.10 20.59
C TRP A 118 -7.38 -20.97 19.34
N HIS A 119 -6.69 -20.64 18.25
CA HIS A 119 -6.78 -21.36 16.97
C HIS A 119 -8.21 -21.42 16.41
N TRP A 120 -9.06 -20.47 16.80
CA TRP A 120 -10.44 -20.37 16.34
C TRP A 120 -10.55 -19.40 15.17
N ASP A 121 -10.63 -19.95 13.95
CA ASP A 121 -10.81 -19.14 12.75
C ASP A 121 -12.25 -18.65 12.61
N ARG A 122 -12.42 -17.33 12.71
CA ARG A 122 -13.69 -16.62 12.53
C ARG A 122 -13.64 -15.64 11.36
N PHE A 123 -12.62 -15.74 10.51
CA PHE A 123 -12.55 -14.99 9.28
C PHE A 123 -13.50 -15.60 8.24
N PRO A 124 -14.14 -14.77 7.40
CA PRO A 124 -14.80 -15.26 6.20
C PRO A 124 -13.82 -16.05 5.32
N PRO A 125 -14.27 -17.09 4.61
CA PRO A 125 -13.40 -17.87 3.70
C PRO A 125 -12.70 -17.03 2.62
N ASP A 126 -13.34 -15.92 2.20
CA ASP A 126 -12.85 -14.98 1.20
C ASP A 126 -12.08 -13.79 1.81
N TRP A 127 -11.72 -13.85 3.09
CA TRP A 127 -11.05 -12.75 3.75
C TRP A 127 -9.64 -12.55 3.19
N THR A 128 -9.41 -11.35 2.66
CA THR A 128 -8.10 -10.90 2.20
C THR A 128 -7.81 -9.49 2.69
N VAL A 129 -6.55 -9.06 2.59
CA VAL A 129 -6.19 -7.66 2.88
C VAL A 129 -6.87 -6.71 1.89
N GLN A 130 -7.04 -7.11 0.63
CA GLN A 130 -7.83 -6.34 -0.35
C GLN A 130 -9.29 -6.21 0.08
N SER A 131 -9.91 -7.29 0.58
CA SER A 131 -11.29 -7.24 1.09
C SER A 131 -11.44 -6.25 2.26
N LEU A 132 -10.42 -6.16 3.13
CA LEU A 132 -10.36 -5.22 4.23
C LEU A 132 -10.28 -3.78 3.74
N PHE A 133 -9.46 -3.50 2.72
CA PHE A 133 -9.35 -2.15 2.14
C PHE A 133 -10.58 -1.75 1.31
N MET A 134 -11.27 -2.71 0.71
CA MET A 134 -12.49 -2.45 -0.04
C MET A 134 -13.72 -2.24 0.87
N GLU A 135 -13.70 -2.70 2.12
CA GLU A 135 -14.78 -2.51 3.10
C GLU A 135 -15.21 -1.05 3.28
N PRO A 136 -14.31 -0.08 3.56
CA PRO A 136 -14.70 1.33 3.69
C PRO A 136 -15.22 1.93 2.38
N VAL A 137 -14.71 1.46 1.24
CA VAL A 137 -15.15 1.88 -0.10
C VAL A 137 -16.59 1.45 -0.36
N ARG A 138 -16.93 0.19 -0.05
CA ARG A 138 -18.32 -0.30 -0.09
C ARG A 138 -19.24 0.47 0.84
N ARG A 139 -18.79 0.79 2.07
CA ARG A 139 -19.58 1.60 3.02
C ARG A 139 -19.83 3.03 2.53
N ALA A 140 -19.00 3.56 1.63
CA ALA A 140 -19.24 4.83 0.97
C ALA A 140 -20.22 4.73 -0.22
N GLY A 141 -20.81 3.56 -0.47
CA GLY A 141 -21.74 3.33 -1.58
C GLY A 141 -21.07 3.03 -2.92
N ILE A 142 -19.74 2.88 -2.94
CA ILE A 142 -18.99 2.58 -4.17
C ILE A 142 -19.02 1.07 -4.43
N VAL A 143 -19.53 0.70 -5.60
CA VAL A 143 -19.55 -0.69 -6.07
C VAL A 143 -18.16 -1.06 -6.59
N PRO A 144 -17.49 -2.09 -6.01
CA PRO A 144 -16.18 -2.50 -6.49
C PRO A 144 -16.21 -3.01 -7.92
N VAL A 145 -15.08 -2.89 -8.62
CA VAL A 145 -14.86 -3.63 -9.87
C VAL A 145 -14.84 -5.14 -9.59
N SER A 146 -15.06 -5.94 -10.63
CA SER A 146 -15.13 -7.41 -10.51
C SER A 146 -13.84 -8.04 -9.99
N ASP A 147 -12.68 -7.50 -10.36
CA ASP A 147 -11.36 -8.00 -9.97
C ASP A 147 -10.43 -6.83 -9.59
N PRO A 148 -10.55 -6.32 -8.34
CA PRO A 148 -9.73 -5.21 -7.87
C PRO A 148 -8.31 -5.71 -7.55
N ARG A 149 -7.42 -5.62 -8.53
CA ARG A 149 -6.02 -6.05 -8.37
C ARG A 149 -5.13 -4.89 -7.91
N PRO A 150 -4.20 -5.14 -6.97
CA PRO A 150 -3.09 -4.24 -6.72
C PRO A 150 -2.29 -3.99 -8.00
N ARG A 151 -1.90 -2.75 -8.25
CA ARG A 151 -1.09 -2.37 -9.42
C ARG A 151 0.00 -1.39 -9.02
N LEU A 152 1.17 -1.60 -9.60
CA LEU A 152 2.25 -0.62 -9.67
C LEU A 152 2.43 -0.26 -11.14
N GLU A 153 2.78 0.99 -11.40
CA GLU A 153 3.09 1.45 -12.74
C GLU A 153 4.55 1.87 -12.77
N VAL A 154 5.29 1.34 -13.74
CA VAL A 154 6.71 1.64 -13.93
C VAL A 154 6.87 2.10 -15.36
N SER A 155 7.39 3.31 -15.55
CA SER A 155 7.60 3.87 -16.87
C SER A 155 8.75 3.15 -17.59
N GLU A 156 8.70 3.13 -18.92
CA GLU A 156 9.81 2.58 -19.71
C GLU A 156 11.14 3.29 -19.43
N ARG A 157 11.08 4.59 -19.09
CA ARG A 157 12.26 5.37 -18.71
C ARG A 157 12.90 4.78 -17.45
N GLU A 158 12.12 4.48 -16.43
CA GLU A 158 12.61 3.86 -15.19
C GLU A 158 13.21 2.48 -15.46
N ILE A 159 12.54 1.66 -16.29
CA ILE A 159 13.05 0.35 -16.70
C ILE A 159 14.41 0.50 -17.40
N ARG A 160 14.53 1.40 -18.38
CA ARG A 160 15.80 1.66 -19.10
C ARG A 160 16.90 2.17 -18.17
N LEU A 161 16.58 3.11 -17.28
CA LEU A 161 17.54 3.64 -16.31
C LEU A 161 18.02 2.56 -15.34
N CYS A 162 17.12 1.73 -14.82
CA CYS A 162 17.44 0.63 -13.92
C CYS A 162 18.35 -0.41 -14.62
N ARG A 163 17.97 -0.86 -15.82
CA ARG A 163 18.78 -1.81 -16.61
C ARG A 163 20.18 -1.28 -16.87
N ARG A 164 20.32 -0.01 -17.26
CA ARG A 164 21.63 0.60 -17.50
C ARG A 164 22.45 0.75 -16.22
N LYS A 165 21.84 1.25 -15.14
CA LYS A 165 22.52 1.49 -13.86
C LYS A 165 23.09 0.20 -13.28
N HIS A 166 22.33 -0.88 -13.34
CA HIS A 166 22.70 -2.17 -12.75
C HIS A 166 23.30 -3.16 -13.76
N ARG A 167 23.48 -2.74 -15.03
CA ARG A 167 23.99 -3.57 -16.13
C ARG A 167 23.25 -4.91 -16.22
N LEU A 168 21.92 -4.84 -16.16
CA LEU A 168 21.07 -6.03 -16.14
C LEU A 168 21.12 -6.76 -17.48
N PRO A 169 21.32 -8.09 -17.51
CA PRO A 169 21.28 -8.86 -18.73
C PRO A 169 19.84 -9.00 -19.22
N ASP A 170 19.66 -9.57 -20.41
CA ASP A 170 18.32 -9.80 -20.98
C ASP A 170 17.54 -10.89 -20.27
N SER A 171 18.24 -11.84 -19.65
CA SER A 171 17.66 -12.90 -18.84
C SER A 171 18.44 -13.05 -17.55
N TYR A 172 17.71 -13.06 -16.43
CA TYR A 172 18.26 -13.17 -15.10
C TYR A 172 17.23 -13.82 -14.17
N GLN A 173 17.69 -14.30 -13.02
CA GLN A 173 16.84 -14.69 -11.91
C GLN A 173 16.94 -13.68 -10.76
N VAL A 174 15.84 -13.48 -10.06
CA VAL A 174 15.75 -12.56 -8.92
C VAL A 174 15.46 -13.36 -7.66
N LEU A 175 16.26 -13.15 -6.61
CA LEU A 175 16.01 -13.72 -5.29
C LEU A 175 15.87 -12.60 -4.26
N VAL A 176 14.94 -12.78 -3.32
CA VAL A 176 14.67 -11.83 -2.23
C VAL A 176 14.85 -12.55 -0.89
N PRO A 177 16.10 -12.74 -0.43
CA PRO A 177 16.37 -13.61 0.72
C PRO A 177 15.97 -13.00 2.07
N GLY A 178 15.75 -11.69 2.13
CA GLY A 178 15.45 -10.98 3.37
C GLY A 178 13.99 -11.04 3.79
N ALA A 179 13.76 -11.15 5.10
CA ALA A 179 12.47 -10.93 5.74
C ALA A 179 12.65 -10.27 7.11
N ALA A 180 11.63 -9.58 7.60
CA ALA A 180 11.68 -8.92 8.91
C ALA A 180 11.76 -9.91 10.10
N TRP A 181 11.48 -11.19 9.85
CA TRP A 181 11.39 -12.22 10.87
C TRP A 181 12.24 -13.41 10.44
N SER A 182 13.15 -13.88 11.30
CA SER A 182 14.10 -14.94 10.97
C SER A 182 13.42 -16.24 10.55
N GLN A 183 12.27 -16.58 11.15
CA GLN A 183 11.47 -17.76 10.78
C GLN A 183 10.84 -17.68 9.39
N LYS A 184 10.87 -16.51 8.74
CA LYS A 184 10.42 -16.31 7.35
C LYS A 184 11.59 -16.24 6.36
N ILE A 185 12.82 -16.39 6.84
CA ILE A 185 14.02 -16.41 6.00
C ILE A 185 14.34 -17.87 5.68
N TRP A 186 14.44 -18.18 4.38
CA TRP A 186 14.88 -19.50 3.93
C TRP A 186 16.40 -19.63 4.09
N PRO A 187 16.94 -20.80 4.49
CA PRO A 187 18.38 -20.98 4.69
C PRO A 187 19.21 -20.57 3.47
N ALA A 188 20.35 -19.92 3.73
CA ALA A 188 21.25 -19.45 2.69
C ALA A 188 21.77 -20.60 1.79
N SER A 189 21.97 -21.79 2.37
CA SER A 189 22.35 -23.00 1.62
C SER A 189 21.35 -23.33 0.51
N HIS A 190 20.06 -23.20 0.79
CA HIS A 190 19.05 -23.52 -0.21
C HIS A 190 18.93 -22.45 -1.29
N TYR A 191 19.10 -21.16 -0.96
CA TYR A 191 19.23 -20.12 -1.99
C TYR A 191 20.44 -20.40 -2.90
N ALA A 192 21.56 -20.85 -2.33
CA ALA A 192 22.73 -21.23 -3.11
C ALA A 192 22.44 -22.44 -4.04
N GLU A 193 21.62 -23.40 -3.62
CA GLU A 193 21.17 -24.51 -4.48
C GLU A 193 20.33 -24.00 -5.66
N VAL A 194 19.40 -23.07 -5.45
CA VAL A 194 18.62 -22.45 -6.54
C VAL A 194 19.53 -21.72 -7.53
N ILE A 195 20.53 -20.99 -7.02
CA ILE A 195 21.51 -20.30 -7.88
C ILE A 195 22.27 -21.32 -8.73
N LYS A 196 22.76 -22.40 -8.12
CA LYS A 196 23.52 -23.46 -8.80
C LYS A 196 22.67 -24.25 -9.80
N ALA A 197 21.36 -24.37 -9.58
CA ALA A 197 20.45 -25.05 -10.48
C ALA A 197 20.21 -24.30 -11.80
N ARG A 198 20.53 -22.99 -11.84
CA ARG A 198 20.39 -22.13 -13.03
C ARG A 198 21.69 -21.37 -13.31
N PRO A 199 22.79 -22.08 -13.65
CA PRO A 199 24.08 -21.44 -13.91
C PRO A 199 24.07 -20.61 -15.21
N ASP A 200 23.07 -20.81 -16.06
CA ASP A 200 22.80 -20.04 -17.28
C ASP A 200 22.30 -18.61 -17.00
N LEU A 201 21.78 -18.34 -15.80
CA LEU A 201 21.21 -17.05 -15.44
C LEU A 201 22.09 -16.30 -14.43
N GLN A 202 22.34 -15.03 -14.71
CA GLN A 202 22.84 -14.12 -13.68
C GLN A 202 21.80 -13.98 -12.56
N THR A 203 22.26 -14.04 -11.32
CA THR A 203 21.39 -13.87 -10.15
C THR A 203 21.45 -12.43 -9.65
N ILE A 204 20.28 -11.81 -9.48
CA ILE A 204 20.10 -10.51 -8.84
C ILE A 204 19.50 -10.74 -7.45
N LEU A 205 20.18 -10.28 -6.41
CA LEU A 205 19.65 -10.30 -5.05
C LEU A 205 19.02 -8.93 -4.74
N LEU A 206 17.75 -8.94 -4.31
CA LEU A 206 17.08 -7.75 -3.81
C LEU A 206 16.93 -7.83 -2.29
N GLY A 207 17.06 -6.69 -1.63
CA GLY A 207 16.90 -6.57 -0.19
C GLY A 207 17.26 -5.17 0.29
N THR A 208 17.00 -4.92 1.56
CA THR A 208 17.57 -3.78 2.26
C THR A 208 18.95 -4.17 2.79
N ALA A 209 19.94 -3.29 2.63
CA ALA A 209 21.24 -3.43 3.28
C ALA A 209 21.13 -3.39 4.81
#